data_AF-T1H008-F1
#
_entry.id   AF-T1H008-F1
#
_cell.length_a   1.000
_cell.length_b   1.000
_cell.length_c   1.000
_cell.angle_alpha   90.00
_cell.angle_beta   90.00
_cell.angle_gamma   90.00
#
_symmetry.space_group_name_H-M   'P 1'
#
loop_
_entity.id
_entity.type
_entity.pdbx_description
1 polymer ?
#
loop_
_entity_poly.entity_id
_entity_poly.type
_entity_poly.pdbx_seq_one_letter_code
_entity_poly.pdbx_strand_id
1 'polypeptide(L)'
;MKERRMKQNRMLRKSLLPKNALMSLNEMKGVQISDFTISPSPAGGGFVCSVVVNNIQYEAIGQSKAGAKNFCCEKAIRDIMLQKMLNLRVLKQQQSLKESTASENGDNSNGESKTDNDDSMDVDENQEEDVPMLNLASYAIHKLFCQWESEGFDVPDIVNVLGAAPNSSAPSESQETMDTATDTKVSKTKGQNKNELPENYETLHPATLLCMMRPGIIFEVIETIGQTPNIIQRVKVVVDDNTFIGVGRSKKIARKEAAINACNEIFGTNFVNEVST
;
A
#
# COMPACT_ATOMS: atom_id res chain seq x y z
N MET A 1 -24.72 -2.52 -19.73
CA MET A 1 -23.29 -2.57 -20.14
C MET A 1 -22.38 -1.54 -19.43
N LYS A 2 -22.73 -0.24 -19.36
CA LYS A 2 -21.88 0.78 -18.69
C LYS A 2 -21.59 0.49 -17.22
N GLU A 3 -22.57 0.01 -16.45
CA GLU A 3 -22.41 -0.27 -15.02
C GLU A 3 -21.47 -1.46 -14.74
N ARG A 4 -21.55 -2.53 -15.54
CA ARG A 4 -20.62 -3.68 -15.46
C ARG A 4 -19.17 -3.24 -15.70
N ARG A 5 -18.93 -2.42 -16.72
CA ARG A 5 -17.61 -1.86 -17.03
C ARG A 5 -17.09 -0.95 -15.91
N MET A 6 -17.97 -0.15 -15.30
CA MET A 6 -17.60 0.70 -14.16
C MET A 6 -17.20 -0.11 -12.92
N LYS A 7 -17.95 -1.17 -12.61
CA LYS A 7 -17.61 -2.11 -11.51
C LYS A 7 -16.29 -2.82 -11.76
N GLN A 8 -16.06 -3.29 -12.99
CA GLN A 8 -14.80 -3.92 -13.39
C GLN A 8 -13.61 -2.96 -13.25
N ASN A 9 -13.73 -1.72 -13.74
CA ASN A 9 -12.69 -0.71 -13.56
C ASN A 9 -12.42 -0.37 -12.09
N ARG A 10 -13.46 -0.34 -11.25
CA ARG A 10 -13.29 -0.13 -9.81
C ARG A 10 -12.53 -1.28 -9.16
N MET A 11 -12.81 -2.52 -9.54
CA MET A 11 -12.07 -3.69 -9.05
C MET A 11 -10.61 -3.66 -9.50
N LEU A 12 -10.35 -3.37 -10.77
CA LEU A 12 -8.99 -3.26 -11.30
C LEU A 12 -8.16 -2.19 -10.55
N ARG A 13 -8.75 -1.01 -10.30
CA ARG A 13 -8.08 0.06 -9.51
C ARG A 13 -7.75 -0.39 -8.09
N LYS A 14 -8.61 -1.18 -7.46
CA LYS A 14 -8.33 -1.73 -6.13
C LYS A 14 -7.21 -2.77 -6.14
N SER A 15 -7.14 -3.58 -7.19
CA SER A 15 -6.11 -4.61 -7.30
C SER A 15 -4.73 -4.06 -7.67
N LEU A 16 -4.68 -2.90 -8.34
CA LEU A 16 -3.43 -2.21 -8.73
C LEU A 16 -2.91 -1.22 -7.66
N LEU A 17 -3.41 -1.30 -6.43
CA LEU A 17 -2.87 -0.47 -5.35
C LEU A 17 -1.40 -0.79 -5.09
N PRO A 18 -0.56 0.20 -4.75
CA PRO A 18 0.85 -0.03 -4.45
C PRO A 18 0.99 -0.95 -3.24
N LYS A 19 1.68 -2.09 -3.42
CA LYS A 19 1.92 -3.07 -2.35
C LYS A 19 3.41 -3.37 -2.25
N ASN A 20 3.90 -3.46 -1.02
CA ASN A 20 5.28 -3.88 -0.78
C ASN A 20 5.48 -5.35 -1.16
N ALA A 21 6.76 -5.78 -1.19
CA ALA A 21 7.13 -7.14 -1.57
C ALA A 21 6.47 -8.20 -0.68
N LEU A 22 6.41 -7.99 0.63
CA LEU A 22 5.78 -8.95 1.55
C LEU A 22 4.29 -9.14 1.25
N MET A 23 3.55 -8.06 1.07
CA MET A 23 2.12 -8.11 0.74
C MET A 23 1.89 -8.76 -0.62
N SER A 24 2.69 -8.40 -1.62
CA SER A 24 2.58 -8.97 -2.96
C SER A 24 2.86 -10.48 -2.96
N LEU A 25 3.82 -10.94 -2.14
CA LEU A 25 4.17 -12.36 -1.97
C LEU A 25 3.04 -13.15 -1.29
N ASN A 26 2.46 -12.61 -0.21
CA ASN A 26 1.34 -13.23 0.52
C ASN A 26 0.08 -13.41 -0.34
N GLU A 27 -0.09 -12.57 -1.36
CA GLU A 27 -1.25 -12.61 -2.25
C GLU A 27 -1.07 -13.54 -3.45
N MET A 28 0.14 -14.05 -3.70
CA MET A 28 0.37 -14.98 -4.79
C MET A 28 -0.21 -16.36 -4.46
N LYS A 29 -1.01 -16.90 -5.39
CA LYS A 29 -1.52 -18.28 -5.28
C LYS A 29 -0.38 -19.29 -5.39
N GLY A 30 -0.42 -20.33 -4.55
CA GLY A 30 0.57 -21.41 -4.57
C GLY A 30 1.93 -21.04 -3.97
N VAL A 31 2.00 -19.97 -3.19
CA VAL A 31 3.22 -19.56 -2.49
C VAL A 31 3.06 -19.81 -0.99
N GLN A 32 3.98 -20.59 -0.42
CA GLN A 32 4.06 -20.86 1.02
C GLN A 32 5.28 -20.15 1.59
N ILE A 33 5.06 -19.30 2.59
CA ILE A 33 6.09 -18.47 3.21
C ILE A 33 6.24 -18.94 4.66
N SER A 34 7.45 -19.34 5.03
CA SER A 34 7.77 -19.70 6.41
C SER A 34 8.05 -18.46 7.27
N ASP A 35 8.25 -18.66 8.57
CA ASP A 35 8.58 -17.56 9.48
C ASP A 35 9.92 -16.90 9.12
N PHE A 36 9.95 -15.58 9.30
CA PHE A 36 11.15 -14.77 9.06
C PHE A 36 12.12 -14.88 10.23
N THR A 37 13.34 -15.33 9.95
CA THR A 37 14.43 -15.29 10.92
C THR A 37 15.28 -14.05 10.68
N ILE A 38 15.34 -13.14 11.65
CA ILE A 38 16.15 -11.91 11.55
C ILE A 38 17.24 -11.92 12.60
N SER A 39 18.49 -11.81 12.15
CA SER A 39 19.67 -11.65 13.00
C SER A 39 20.38 -10.32 12.69
N PRO A 40 21.12 -9.73 13.65
CA PRO A 40 22.00 -8.61 13.36
C PRO A 40 23.13 -9.06 12.42
N SER A 41 23.53 -8.19 11.49
CA SER A 41 24.60 -8.49 10.52
C SER A 41 25.95 -8.63 11.22
N PRO A 42 26.72 -9.70 10.94
CA PRO A 42 28.05 -9.91 11.53
C PRO A 42 29.08 -8.87 11.07
N ALA A 43 28.87 -8.22 9.92
CA ALA A 43 29.73 -7.16 9.40
C ALA A 43 29.47 -5.78 10.05
N GLY A 44 28.48 -5.67 10.94
CA GLY A 44 28.02 -4.41 11.50
C GLY A 44 27.13 -3.61 10.54
N GLY A 45 26.27 -2.74 11.09
CA GLY A 45 25.51 -1.76 10.29
C GLY A 45 24.25 -2.27 9.58
N GLY A 46 23.69 -3.43 9.95
CA GLY A 46 22.45 -3.92 9.35
C GLY A 46 21.84 -5.16 10.02
N PHE A 47 20.79 -5.68 9.39
CA PHE A 47 20.06 -6.88 9.78
C PHE A 47 20.04 -7.85 8.61
N VAL A 48 20.30 -9.13 8.88
CA VAL A 48 20.17 -10.24 7.95
C VAL A 48 18.81 -10.87 8.16
N CYS A 49 18.07 -11.10 7.09
CA CYS A 49 16.78 -11.77 7.11
C CYS A 49 16.85 -13.02 6.24
N SER A 50 16.49 -14.16 6.82
CA SER A 50 16.30 -15.44 6.14
C SER A 50 14.82 -15.84 6.14
N VAL A 51 14.33 -16.31 4.99
CA VAL A 51 12.97 -16.83 4.82
C VAL A 51 12.98 -18.01 3.85
N VAL A 52 12.11 -18.99 4.09
CA VAL A 52 11.91 -20.11 3.16
C VAL A 52 10.60 -19.89 2.43
N VAL A 53 10.65 -19.87 1.09
CA VAL A 53 9.48 -19.72 0.22
C VAL A 53 9.47 -20.87 -0.79
N ASN A 54 8.40 -21.67 -0.81
CA ASN A 54 8.28 -22.86 -1.67
C ASN A 54 9.52 -23.77 -1.61
N ASN A 55 10.00 -24.05 -0.39
CA ASN A 55 11.18 -24.87 -0.09
C ASN A 55 12.53 -24.27 -0.55
N ILE A 56 12.55 -23.03 -1.04
CA ILE A 56 13.79 -22.31 -1.39
C ILE A 56 14.10 -21.31 -0.28
N GLN A 57 15.33 -21.36 0.24
CA GLN A 57 15.80 -20.40 1.24
C GLN A 57 16.33 -19.13 0.56
N TYR A 58 15.82 -17.99 1.01
CA TYR A 58 16.23 -16.67 0.59
C TYR A 58 16.87 -15.94 1.77
N GLU A 59 17.97 -15.22 1.48
CA GLU A 59 18.66 -14.40 2.47
C GLU A 59 18.95 -13.01 1.90
N ALA A 60 18.70 -11.98 2.70
CA ALA A 60 19.00 -10.60 2.34
C ALA A 60 19.41 -9.76 3.55
N ILE A 61 20.19 -8.72 3.29
CA ILE A 61 20.66 -7.76 4.29
C ILE A 61 19.94 -6.44 4.07
N GLY A 62 19.51 -5.79 5.15
CA GLY A 62 18.94 -4.46 5.11
C GLY A 62 19.40 -3.60 6.29
N GLN A 63 19.31 -2.28 6.14
CA GLN A 63 19.69 -1.32 7.20
C GLN A 63 18.73 -1.36 8.41
N SER A 64 17.52 -1.90 8.23
CA SER A 64 16.51 -2.09 9.27
C SER A 64 15.90 -3.49 9.19
N LYS A 65 15.29 -3.96 10.28
CA LYS A 65 14.56 -5.25 10.30
C LYS A 65 13.49 -5.31 9.20
N ALA A 66 12.77 -4.21 8.99
CA ALA A 66 11.74 -4.11 7.96
C ALA A 66 12.34 -4.11 6.54
N GLY A 67 13.43 -3.37 6.33
CA GLY A 67 14.14 -3.35 5.05
C GLY A 67 14.71 -4.72 4.68
N ALA A 68 15.30 -5.43 5.65
CA ALA A 68 15.84 -6.77 5.44
C ALA A 68 14.75 -7.78 5.03
N LYS A 69 13.58 -7.76 5.70
CA LYS A 69 12.41 -8.57 5.31
C LYS A 69 11.96 -8.25 3.89
N ASN A 70 11.81 -6.97 3.57
CA ASN A 70 11.38 -6.53 2.25
C ASN A 70 12.35 -7.02 1.18
N PHE A 71 13.67 -6.78 1.31
CA PHE A 71 14.66 -7.26 0.35
C PHE A 71 14.65 -8.77 0.18
N CYS A 72 14.42 -9.52 1.25
CA CYS A 72 14.31 -10.98 1.18
C CYS A 72 13.07 -11.41 0.38
N CYS A 73 11.92 -10.76 0.61
CA CYS A 73 10.71 -10.97 -0.18
C CYS A 73 10.89 -10.54 -1.64
N GLU A 74 11.63 -9.46 -1.91
CA GLU A 74 11.91 -9.01 -3.28
C GLU A 74 12.68 -10.06 -4.08
N LYS A 75 13.68 -10.71 -3.45
CA LYS A 75 14.40 -11.83 -4.07
C LYS A 75 13.45 -13.00 -4.36
N ALA A 76 12.62 -13.38 -3.39
CA ALA A 76 11.66 -14.47 -3.56
C ALA A 76 10.65 -14.19 -4.69
N ILE A 77 10.05 -12.99 -4.74
CA ILE A 77 9.11 -12.63 -5.81
C ILE A 77 9.79 -12.69 -7.18
N ARG A 78 11.00 -12.14 -7.30
CA ARG A 78 11.74 -12.14 -8.57
C ARG A 78 11.89 -13.57 -9.10
N ASP A 79 12.38 -14.46 -8.24
CA ASP A 79 12.68 -15.82 -8.65
C ASP A 79 11.41 -16.61 -8.99
N ILE A 80 10.34 -16.46 -8.20
CA ILE A 80 9.03 -17.08 -8.46
C ILE A 80 8.46 -16.60 -9.80
N MET A 81 8.51 -15.30 -10.08
CA MET A 81 8.00 -14.74 -11.33
C MET A 81 8.77 -15.25 -12.53
N LEU A 82 10.10 -15.24 -12.45
CA LEU A 82 10.95 -15.75 -13.52
C LEU A 82 10.72 -17.25 -13.75
N GLN A 83 10.60 -18.04 -12.68
CA GLN A 83 10.32 -19.47 -12.78
C GLN A 83 8.97 -19.74 -13.44
N LYS A 84 7.90 -19.03 -13.04
CA LYS A 84 6.58 -19.15 -13.69
C LYS A 84 6.64 -18.76 -15.18
N MET A 85 7.30 -17.65 -15.52
CA MET A 85 7.46 -17.23 -16.92
C MET A 85 8.25 -18.25 -17.76
N LEU A 86 9.29 -18.86 -17.18
CA LEU A 86 10.07 -19.90 -17.85
C LEU A 86 9.25 -21.17 -18.07
N ASN A 87 8.51 -21.62 -17.04
CA ASN A 87 7.65 -22.79 -17.15
C ASN A 87 6.61 -22.60 -18.27
N LEU A 88 5.96 -21.44 -18.35
CA LEU A 88 5.01 -21.15 -19.44
C LEU A 88 5.66 -21.22 -20.83
N ARG A 89 6.90 -20.72 -20.99
CA ARG A 89 7.61 -20.82 -22.27
C ARG A 89 7.86 -22.28 -22.66
N VAL A 90 8.30 -23.11 -21.71
CA VAL A 90 8.57 -24.54 -21.94
C VAL A 90 7.27 -25.29 -22.30
N LEU A 91 6.18 -25.04 -21.57
CA LEU A 91 4.88 -25.65 -21.86
C LEU A 91 4.41 -25.31 -23.28
N LYS A 92 4.51 -24.03 -23.67
CA LYS A 92 4.12 -23.57 -25.01
C LYS A 92 4.97 -24.21 -26.12
N GLN A 93 6.27 -24.38 -25.89
CA GLN A 93 7.15 -25.05 -26.85
C GLN A 93 6.79 -26.54 -27.02
N GLN A 94 6.49 -27.24 -25.92
CA GLN A 94 6.08 -28.65 -25.95
C GLN A 94 4.72 -28.87 -26.64
N GLN A 95 3.78 -27.93 -26.49
CA GLN A 95 2.50 -27.99 -27.20
C GLN A 95 2.69 -27.85 -28.72
N SER A 96 3.52 -26.89 -29.17
CA SER A 96 3.79 -26.72 -30.61
C SER A 96 4.46 -27.94 -31.26
N LEU A 97 5.30 -28.66 -30.51
CA LEU A 97 5.92 -29.90 -30.97
C LEU A 97 4.94 -31.08 -31.01
N LYS A 98 4.00 -31.17 -30.06
CA LYS A 98 2.98 -32.23 -30.03
C LYS A 98 1.96 -32.10 -31.15
N GLU A 99 1.53 -30.88 -31.48
CA GLU A 99 0.65 -30.61 -32.63
C GLU A 99 1.32 -30.96 -33.97
N SER A 100 2.64 -30.78 -34.07
CA SER A 100 3.42 -31.14 -35.27
C SER A 100 3.50 -32.66 -35.49
N THR A 101 3.44 -33.47 -34.43
CA THR A 101 3.54 -34.95 -34.52
C THR A 101 2.19 -35.66 -34.65
N ALA A 102 1.08 -34.97 -34.40
CA ALA A 102 -0.26 -35.57 -34.48
C ALA A 102 -0.83 -35.60 -35.91
N SER A 103 -0.18 -34.95 -36.88
CA SER A 103 -0.68 -34.82 -38.27
C SER A 103 -0.12 -35.85 -39.26
N GLU A 104 0.73 -36.81 -38.86
CA GLU A 104 1.38 -37.77 -39.78
C GLU A 104 0.78 -39.19 -39.80
N ASN A 105 -0.34 -39.47 -39.12
CA ASN A 105 -1.06 -40.74 -39.27
C ASN A 105 -2.48 -40.50 -39.79
N GLY A 106 -2.60 -40.41 -41.12
CA GLY A 106 -3.88 -40.39 -41.83
C GLY A 106 -3.70 -40.77 -43.29
N ASP A 107 -3.50 -42.06 -43.57
CA ASP A 107 -3.56 -42.61 -44.92
C ASP A 107 -5.03 -42.86 -45.34
N ASN A 108 -5.42 -42.16 -46.41
CA ASN A 108 -6.56 -42.22 -47.33
C ASN A 108 -7.81 -43.06 -47.03
N SER A 109 -8.99 -42.43 -47.14
CA SER A 109 -9.89 -42.67 -48.30
C SER A 109 -11.06 -41.68 -48.43
N ASN A 110 -11.29 -41.33 -49.70
CA ASN A 110 -12.40 -40.66 -50.38
C ASN A 110 -13.77 -40.56 -49.67
N GLY A 111 -14.37 -39.36 -49.64
CA GLY A 111 -15.76 -39.16 -49.23
C GLY A 111 -16.15 -37.69 -49.07
N GLU A 112 -16.85 -37.15 -50.06
CA GLU A 112 -17.44 -35.82 -50.11
C GLU A 112 -18.49 -35.61 -48.99
N SER A 113 -18.33 -34.60 -48.12
CA SER A 113 -19.45 -33.91 -47.45
C SER A 113 -19.00 -32.65 -46.73
N LYS A 114 -19.69 -31.55 -47.04
CA LYS A 114 -19.78 -30.35 -46.20
C LYS A 114 -20.42 -30.73 -44.87
N THR A 115 -19.75 -30.43 -43.77
CA THR A 115 -20.40 -30.11 -42.49
C THR A 115 -19.51 -29.15 -41.72
N ASP A 116 -20.08 -27.98 -41.43
CA ASP A 116 -19.57 -26.99 -40.50
C ASP A 116 -19.29 -27.64 -39.15
N ASN A 117 -18.02 -27.70 -38.72
CA ASN A 117 -17.65 -27.99 -37.34
C ASN A 117 -16.97 -26.74 -36.77
N ASP A 118 -17.84 -25.86 -36.25
CA ASP A 118 -17.57 -25.01 -35.09
C ASP A 118 -17.30 -25.93 -33.90
N ASP A 119 -16.08 -26.48 -33.82
CA ASP A 119 -15.65 -27.24 -32.65
C ASP A 119 -14.84 -26.28 -31.78
N SER A 120 -15.58 -25.56 -30.94
CA SER A 120 -15.05 -24.85 -29.79
C SER A 120 -14.30 -25.87 -28.95
N MET A 121 -12.97 -25.91 -29.08
CA MET A 121 -12.13 -26.51 -28.06
C MET A 121 -12.44 -25.77 -26.76
N ASP A 122 -13.29 -26.39 -25.94
CA ASP A 122 -13.35 -26.21 -24.48
C ASP A 122 -11.96 -26.58 -23.95
N VAL A 123 -11.02 -25.65 -24.12
CA VAL A 123 -9.78 -25.63 -23.37
C VAL A 123 -10.23 -25.35 -21.95
N ASP A 124 -10.23 -26.40 -21.14
CA ASP A 124 -10.41 -26.36 -19.69
C ASP A 124 -9.57 -25.20 -19.09
N GLU A 125 -10.20 -24.03 -18.94
CA GLU A 125 -9.63 -22.77 -18.45
C GLU A 125 -9.11 -22.87 -17.00
N ASN A 126 -9.20 -24.05 -16.37
CA ASN A 126 -8.95 -24.26 -14.95
C ASN A 126 -7.49 -24.55 -14.57
N GLN A 127 -6.53 -24.46 -15.50
CA GLN A 127 -5.10 -24.46 -15.18
C GLN A 127 -4.37 -23.20 -15.68
N GLU A 128 -5.02 -22.05 -15.60
CA GLU A 128 -4.31 -20.77 -15.55
C GLU A 128 -3.49 -20.70 -14.24
N GLU A 129 -2.32 -21.34 -14.22
CA GLU A 129 -1.18 -20.78 -13.49
C GLU A 129 -0.73 -19.49 -14.21
N ASP A 130 -1.63 -18.52 -14.27
CA ASP A 130 -1.34 -17.19 -14.79
C ASP A 130 -0.20 -16.62 -13.96
N VAL A 131 0.83 -16.10 -14.63
CA VAL A 131 1.90 -15.38 -13.93
C VAL A 131 1.18 -14.29 -13.15
N PRO A 132 1.42 -14.13 -11.84
CA PRO A 132 0.67 -13.18 -11.01
C PRO A 132 1.03 -11.72 -11.37
N MET A 133 0.63 -11.31 -12.57
CA MET A 133 1.01 -10.09 -13.25
C MET A 133 0.40 -8.88 -12.55
N LEU A 134 -0.76 -9.10 -11.95
CA LEU A 134 -1.42 -8.14 -11.09
C LEU A 134 -0.58 -7.81 -9.85
N ASN A 135 -0.07 -8.84 -9.16
CA ASN A 135 0.80 -8.68 -8.00
C ASN A 135 2.13 -8.03 -8.39
N LEU A 136 2.68 -8.41 -9.56
CA LEU A 136 3.90 -7.80 -10.08
C LEU A 136 3.68 -6.31 -10.39
N ALA A 137 2.55 -5.95 -10.98
CA ALA A 137 2.20 -4.56 -11.27
C ALA A 137 2.01 -3.73 -9.99
N SER A 138 1.29 -4.24 -8.98
CA SER A 138 1.16 -3.55 -7.69
C SER A 138 2.50 -3.30 -7.01
N TYR A 139 3.43 -4.25 -7.12
CA TYR A 139 4.78 -4.12 -6.58
C TYR A 139 5.64 -3.12 -7.38
N ALA A 140 5.52 -3.12 -8.71
CA ALA A 140 6.23 -2.16 -9.56
C ALA A 140 5.80 -0.71 -9.27
N ILE A 141 4.49 -0.47 -9.08
CA ILE A 141 3.96 0.84 -8.70
C ILE A 141 4.53 1.27 -7.33
N HIS A 142 4.57 0.36 -6.35
CA HIS A 142 5.18 0.67 -5.04
C HIS A 142 6.66 1.05 -5.16
N LYS A 143 7.45 0.33 -5.97
CA LYS A 143 8.87 0.65 -6.19
C LYS A 143 9.07 2.01 -6.85
N LEU A 144 8.23 2.34 -7.82
CA LEU A 144 8.26 3.64 -8.49
C LEU A 144 7.98 4.77 -7.49
N PHE A 145 7.02 4.60 -6.59
CA PHE A 145 6.71 5.60 -5.57
C PHE A 145 7.81 5.76 -4.55
N CYS A 146 8.38 4.66 -4.05
CA CYS A 146 9.53 4.74 -3.16
C CYS A 146 10.72 5.46 -3.83
N GLN A 147 10.90 5.29 -5.14
CA GLN A 147 11.93 6.01 -5.88
C GLN A 147 11.62 7.52 -5.92
N TRP A 148 10.41 7.92 -6.28
CA TRP A 148 10.01 9.33 -6.29
C TRP A 148 10.13 10.00 -4.92
N GLU A 149 9.71 9.32 -3.86
CA GLU A 149 9.90 9.80 -2.48
C GLU A 149 11.39 10.00 -2.15
N SER A 150 12.25 9.10 -2.61
CA SER A 150 13.71 9.22 -2.41
C SER A 150 14.35 10.36 -3.19
N GLU A 151 13.74 10.75 -4.32
CA GLU A 151 14.12 11.91 -5.13
C GLU A 151 13.56 13.24 -4.56
N GLY A 152 12.72 13.18 -3.52
CA GLY A 152 12.15 14.33 -2.83
C GLY A 152 10.77 14.76 -3.33
N PHE A 153 10.10 13.94 -4.15
CA PHE A 153 8.72 14.20 -4.57
C PHE A 153 7.72 13.72 -3.50
N ASP A 154 6.72 14.55 -3.19
CA ASP A 154 5.61 14.16 -2.34
C ASP A 154 4.66 13.23 -3.11
N VAL A 155 4.74 11.92 -2.84
CA VAL A 155 3.81 10.93 -3.39
C VAL A 155 2.56 10.87 -2.51
N PRO A 156 1.36 11.25 -3.02
CA PRO A 156 0.14 11.17 -2.22
C PRO A 156 -0.22 9.72 -1.90
N ASP A 157 -0.78 9.48 -0.71
CA ASP A 157 -1.26 8.16 -0.32
C ASP A 157 -2.44 7.74 -1.21
N ILE A 158 -2.14 6.98 -2.24
CA ILE A 158 -3.12 6.54 -3.25
C ILE A 158 -4.20 5.66 -2.63
N VAL A 159 -3.92 4.99 -1.51
CA VAL A 159 -4.92 4.20 -0.79
C VAL A 159 -6.05 5.12 -0.28
N ASN A 160 -5.71 6.35 0.12
CA ASN A 160 -6.67 7.38 0.52
C ASN A 160 -7.30 8.07 -0.69
N VAL A 161 -6.55 8.32 -1.77
CA VAL A 161 -7.05 9.01 -2.99
C VAL A 161 -8.02 8.13 -3.81
N LEU A 162 -7.80 6.82 -3.90
CA LEU A 162 -8.72 5.87 -4.58
C LEU A 162 -9.85 5.38 -3.68
N GLY A 163 -9.70 5.51 -2.35
CA GLY A 163 -10.77 5.31 -1.37
C GLY A 163 -11.80 6.45 -1.35
N ALA A 164 -11.35 7.67 -1.67
CA ALA A 164 -12.20 8.82 -1.92
C ALA A 164 -12.71 8.82 -3.38
N ALA A 165 -14.00 9.03 -3.59
CA ALA A 165 -14.55 9.22 -4.93
C ALA A 165 -13.91 10.45 -5.61
N PRO A 166 -13.69 10.42 -6.95
CA PRO A 166 -13.05 11.52 -7.64
C PRO A 166 -14.06 12.64 -7.85
N ASN A 167 -13.87 13.75 -7.16
CA ASN A 167 -14.31 15.06 -7.62
C ASN A 167 -13.33 16.08 -7.06
N SER A 168 -12.28 16.37 -7.82
CA SER A 168 -11.93 17.73 -8.24
C SER A 168 -10.52 17.72 -8.83
N SER A 169 -10.45 18.29 -10.02
CA SER A 169 -9.35 18.46 -10.95
C SER A 169 -8.20 19.34 -10.44
N ALA A 170 -6.99 19.00 -10.90
CA ALA A 170 -5.76 19.80 -10.91
C ALA A 170 -5.86 21.03 -11.87
N PRO A 171 -4.79 21.79 -12.19
CA PRO A 171 -3.51 22.09 -11.52
C PRO A 171 -3.21 23.62 -11.43
N SER A 172 -2.13 24.03 -10.73
CA SER A 172 -1.21 25.16 -11.03
C SER A 172 -0.36 25.46 -9.78
N GLU A 173 0.91 25.07 -9.70
CA GLU A 173 2.12 25.74 -10.22
C GLU A 173 2.40 27.17 -9.71
N SER A 174 3.32 27.22 -8.74
CA SER A 174 4.53 28.05 -8.68
C SER A 174 4.52 29.45 -8.02
N GLN A 175 5.54 29.58 -7.15
CA GLN A 175 6.32 30.75 -6.69
C GLN A 175 5.97 31.47 -5.37
N GLU A 176 6.80 31.12 -4.37
CA GLU A 176 7.55 31.96 -3.41
C GLU A 176 7.16 33.44 -3.23
N THR A 177 6.86 33.86 -1.99
CA THR A 177 7.75 34.62 -1.08
C THR A 177 6.96 35.40 -0.01
N MET A 178 7.43 35.26 1.23
CA MET A 178 7.60 36.30 2.26
C MET A 178 6.47 37.33 2.55
N ASP A 179 5.91 37.13 3.74
CA ASP A 179 5.91 38.10 4.84
C ASP A 179 4.71 39.06 5.06
N THR A 180 4.39 39.11 6.35
CA THR A 180 3.75 40.16 7.14
C THR A 180 2.21 40.25 7.20
N ALA A 181 1.77 40.09 8.44
CA ALA A 181 0.43 40.27 8.99
C ALA A 181 -0.24 41.60 8.61
N THR A 182 -1.56 41.59 8.42
CA THR A 182 -2.52 42.16 9.38
C THR A 182 -3.98 41.99 8.93
N ASP A 183 -4.73 41.58 9.94
CA ASP A 183 -6.16 41.55 10.21
C ASP A 183 -7.19 42.36 9.34
N THR A 184 -8.37 41.74 9.24
CA THR A 184 -9.76 42.29 9.25
C THR A 184 -10.52 42.58 7.92
N LYS A 185 -11.36 41.59 7.55
CA LYS A 185 -12.84 41.66 7.37
C LYS A 185 -13.50 41.74 5.97
N VAL A 186 -13.88 40.54 5.50
CA VAL A 186 -15.22 40.04 5.07
C VAL A 186 -16.04 40.80 4.01
N SER A 187 -16.37 40.08 2.92
CA SER A 187 -17.72 40.05 2.30
C SER A 187 -18.00 38.73 1.55
N LYS A 188 -19.08 38.05 1.96
CA LYS A 188 -19.61 36.70 1.64
C LYS A 188 -20.06 36.51 0.18
N THR A 189 -20.11 35.28 -0.36
CA THR A 189 -21.23 34.30 -0.28
C THR A 189 -20.79 33.00 -1.01
N LYS A 190 -21.15 31.74 -0.71
CA LYS A 190 -22.27 31.08 -0.02
C LYS A 190 -21.88 29.58 0.17
N GLY A 191 -22.21 28.93 1.28
CA GLY A 191 -22.32 27.45 1.33
C GLY A 191 -21.73 26.72 2.54
N GLN A 192 -22.64 26.28 3.42
CA GLN A 192 -22.58 25.08 4.28
C GLN A 192 -21.61 25.07 5.48
N ASN A 193 -22.19 24.79 6.65
CA ASN A 193 -21.61 24.80 7.99
C ASN A 193 -20.45 23.80 8.11
N LYS A 194 -19.23 24.30 8.38
CA LYS A 194 -17.99 23.52 8.54
C LYS A 194 -17.66 23.13 9.99
N ASN A 195 -18.61 23.19 10.92
CA ASN A 195 -18.35 23.03 12.35
C ASN A 195 -19.08 21.88 13.03
N GLU A 196 -19.80 21.03 12.29
CA GLU A 196 -20.47 19.89 12.92
C GLU A 196 -19.50 18.71 12.99
N LEU A 197 -19.20 18.30 14.23
CA LEU A 197 -18.45 17.07 14.47
C LEU A 197 -19.17 15.91 13.77
N PRO A 198 -18.44 14.94 13.19
CA PRO A 198 -19.03 13.71 12.70
C PRO A 198 -19.90 13.07 13.79
N GLU A 199 -21.12 12.63 13.47
CA GLU A 199 -22.06 11.99 14.41
C GLU A 199 -21.43 10.82 15.20
N ASN A 200 -20.36 10.23 14.67
CA ASN A 200 -19.64 9.13 15.28
C ASN A 200 -18.20 9.51 15.70
N TYR A 201 -18.00 10.71 16.26
CA TYR A 201 -16.67 11.15 16.71
C TYR A 201 -16.11 10.28 17.86
N GLU A 202 -16.98 9.66 18.66
CA GLU A 202 -16.59 8.86 19.83
C GLU A 202 -15.89 7.54 19.46
N THR A 203 -16.18 6.97 18.29
CA THR A 203 -15.50 5.75 17.83
C THR A 203 -14.22 6.04 17.03
N LEU A 204 -13.99 7.28 16.63
CA LEU A 204 -12.82 7.67 15.87
C LEU A 204 -11.61 7.85 16.79
N HIS A 205 -10.43 7.49 16.29
CA HIS A 205 -9.19 7.78 17.01
C HIS A 205 -8.99 9.31 17.08
N PRO A 206 -8.61 9.90 18.23
CA PRO A 206 -8.51 11.35 18.41
C PRO A 206 -7.65 12.04 17.35
N ALA A 207 -6.49 11.46 17.03
CA ALA A 207 -5.61 11.99 15.99
C ALA A 207 -6.21 11.93 14.58
N THR A 208 -7.05 10.93 14.30
CA THR A 208 -7.76 10.81 13.01
C THR A 208 -8.86 11.87 12.93
N LEU A 209 -9.63 12.06 13.99
CA LEU A 209 -10.63 13.12 14.05
C LEU A 209 -9.99 14.50 13.85
N LEU A 210 -8.86 14.77 14.51
CA LEU A 210 -8.15 16.03 14.40
C LEU A 210 -7.70 16.30 12.95
N CYS A 211 -7.13 15.31 12.26
CA CYS A 211 -6.74 15.44 10.85
C CYS A 211 -7.95 15.57 9.91
N MET A 212 -9.10 15.00 10.25
CA MET A 212 -10.34 15.16 9.48
C MET A 212 -10.93 16.57 9.63
N MET A 213 -10.91 17.12 10.84
CA MET A 213 -11.47 18.45 11.14
C MET A 213 -10.53 19.59 10.73
N ARG A 214 -9.21 19.34 10.77
CA ARG A 214 -8.15 20.26 10.37
C ARG A 214 -7.06 19.52 9.58
N PRO A 215 -7.21 19.40 8.26
CA PRO A 215 -6.15 18.85 7.42
C PRO A 215 -4.94 19.79 7.41
N GLY A 216 -3.72 19.22 7.38
CA GLY A 216 -2.48 19.98 7.33
C GLY A 216 -1.80 20.25 8.69
N ILE A 217 -2.33 19.72 9.79
CA ILE A 217 -1.67 19.79 11.10
C ILE A 217 -0.41 18.91 11.17
N ILE A 218 0.62 19.39 11.87
CA ILE A 218 1.91 18.69 12.00
C ILE A 218 2.15 18.33 13.47
N PHE A 219 2.53 17.07 13.71
CA PHE A 219 2.96 16.58 15.02
C PHE A 219 4.49 16.56 15.09
N GLU A 220 5.07 17.38 15.96
CA GLU A 220 6.50 17.50 16.17
C GLU A 220 6.92 16.82 17.48
N VAL A 221 8.00 16.05 17.48
CA VAL A 221 8.56 15.46 18.72
C VAL A 221 9.53 16.48 19.31
N ILE A 222 9.20 17.07 20.45
CA ILE A 222 10.06 18.06 21.12
C ILE A 222 11.18 17.35 21.86
N GLU A 223 10.84 16.33 22.66
CA GLU A 223 11.77 15.72 23.60
C GLU A 223 11.56 14.20 23.66
N THR A 224 12.67 13.48 23.83
CA THR A 224 12.69 12.07 24.23
C THR A 224 13.55 11.97 25.48
N ILE A 225 12.94 11.63 26.61
CA ILE A 225 13.55 11.57 27.93
C ILE A 225 13.62 10.11 28.37
N GLY A 226 14.80 9.64 28.76
CA GLY A 226 15.02 8.32 29.33
C GLY A 226 15.76 7.33 28.42
N GLN A 227 16.11 6.18 28.97
CA GLN A 227 16.76 5.05 28.28
C GLN A 227 15.88 3.80 28.38
N THR A 228 16.00 2.89 27.41
CA THR A 228 15.29 1.60 27.41
C THR A 228 15.46 0.92 28.78
N PRO A 229 14.38 0.51 29.47
CA PRO A 229 12.96 0.45 29.04
C PRO A 229 12.09 1.68 29.37
N ASN A 230 12.60 2.70 30.07
CA ASN A 230 11.83 3.83 30.58
C ASN A 230 11.98 5.07 29.69
N ILE A 231 11.46 5.00 28.47
CA ILE A 231 11.49 6.12 27.51
C ILE A 231 10.15 6.85 27.55
N ILE A 232 10.19 8.16 27.75
CA ILE A 232 9.06 9.08 27.66
C ILE A 232 9.29 10.01 26.49
N GLN A 233 8.28 10.23 25.68
CA GLN A 233 8.31 11.11 24.51
C GLN A 233 7.26 12.19 24.64
N ARG A 234 7.65 13.40 24.26
CA ARG A 234 6.81 14.59 24.31
C ARG A 234 6.59 15.09 22.89
N VAL A 235 5.32 15.14 22.49
CA VAL A 235 4.89 15.52 21.14
C VAL A 235 4.07 16.79 21.23
N LYS A 236 4.34 17.75 20.33
CA LYS A 236 3.61 19.00 20.18
C LYS A 236 2.81 19.00 18.88
N VAL A 237 1.64 19.62 18.92
CA VAL A 237 0.79 19.90 17.77
C VAL A 237 0.29 21.34 17.89
N VAL A 238 0.27 22.06 16.77
CA VAL A 238 -0.29 23.42 16.69
C VAL A 238 -1.56 23.35 15.85
N VAL A 239 -2.68 23.76 16.43
CA VAL A 239 -4.01 23.73 15.78
C VAL A 239 -4.74 25.02 16.13
N ASP A 240 -5.21 25.73 15.11
CA ASP A 240 -5.94 27.01 15.25
C ASP A 240 -5.20 27.99 16.20
N ASP A 241 -3.89 28.17 15.97
CA ASP A 241 -2.94 28.97 16.77
C ASP A 241 -2.73 28.53 18.23
N ASN A 242 -3.38 27.46 18.67
CA ASN A 242 -3.19 26.85 19.98
C ASN A 242 -2.16 25.72 19.92
N THR A 243 -1.24 25.71 20.89
CA THR A 243 -0.23 24.66 21.03
C THR A 243 -0.67 23.65 22.06
N PHE A 244 -0.76 22.38 21.65
CA PHE A 244 -1.06 21.26 22.54
C PHE A 244 0.14 20.33 22.64
N ILE A 245 0.39 19.84 23.84
CA ILE A 245 1.50 18.95 24.14
C ILE A 245 0.92 17.66 24.72
N GLY A 246 1.40 16.53 24.24
CA GLY A 246 1.08 15.20 24.77
C GLY A 246 2.35 14.47 25.18
N VAL A 247 2.25 13.72 26.27
CA VAL A 247 3.36 12.93 26.82
C VAL A 247 3.03 11.45 26.68
N GLY A 248 4.01 10.57 26.59
CA GLY A 248 3.73 9.14 26.65
C GLY A 248 4.97 8.28 26.50
N ARG A 249 4.85 7.00 26.87
CA ARG A 249 5.93 6.00 26.75
C ARG A 249 6.36 5.67 25.31
N SER A 250 5.71 6.28 24.31
CA SER A 250 6.03 6.15 22.89
C SER A 250 5.46 7.32 22.08
N LYS A 251 6.02 7.58 20.89
CA LYS A 251 5.53 8.61 19.95
C LYS A 251 4.05 8.44 19.64
N LYS A 252 3.58 7.19 19.59
CA LYS A 252 2.18 6.85 19.28
C LYS A 252 1.23 7.27 20.41
N ILE A 253 1.63 7.06 21.66
CA ILE A 253 0.83 7.42 22.85
C ILE A 253 0.88 8.93 23.05
N ALA A 254 2.07 9.54 22.97
CA ALA A 254 2.23 10.99 23.09
C ALA A 254 1.45 11.76 22.01
N ARG A 255 1.41 11.25 20.77
CA ARG A 255 0.58 11.80 19.69
C ARG A 255 -0.92 11.68 19.98
N LYS A 256 -1.36 10.52 20.50
CA LYS A 256 -2.75 10.33 20.90
C LYS A 256 -3.15 11.34 21.98
N GLU A 257 -2.33 11.51 23.00
CA GLU A 257 -2.58 12.45 24.09
C GLU A 257 -2.62 13.90 23.61
N ALA A 258 -1.67 14.32 22.76
CA ALA A 258 -1.68 15.65 22.16
C ALA A 258 -2.96 15.92 21.35
N ALA A 259 -3.43 14.90 20.62
CA ALA A 259 -4.66 15.00 19.84
C ALA A 259 -5.92 15.00 20.71
N ILE A 260 -5.94 14.29 21.84
CA ILE A 260 -7.05 14.33 22.80
C ILE A 260 -7.21 15.75 23.35
N ASN A 261 -6.10 16.35 23.80
CA ASN A 261 -6.10 17.71 24.34
C ASN A 261 -6.58 18.72 23.28
N ALA A 262 -6.11 18.59 22.04
CA ALA A 262 -6.54 19.45 20.94
C ALA A 262 -8.03 19.26 20.59
N CYS A 263 -8.52 18.02 20.48
CA CYS A 263 -9.91 17.76 20.13
C CYS A 263 -10.88 18.22 21.23
N ASN A 264 -10.54 17.99 22.50
CA ASN A 264 -11.38 18.38 23.62
C ASN A 264 -11.47 19.91 23.73
N GLU A 265 -10.35 20.64 23.54
CA GLU A 265 -10.33 22.10 23.62
C GLU A 265 -11.00 22.78 22.41
N ILE A 266 -10.72 22.30 21.19
CA ILE A 266 -11.14 22.98 19.96
C ILE A 266 -12.54 22.55 19.52
N PHE A 267 -12.88 21.27 19.72
CA PHE A 267 -14.15 20.70 19.25
C PHE A 267 -15.10 20.31 20.39
N GLY A 268 -14.72 20.48 21.65
CA GLY A 268 -15.56 20.14 22.79
C GLY A 268 -15.83 18.63 22.92
N THR A 269 -14.93 17.78 22.43
CA THR A 269 -15.05 16.33 22.57
C THR A 269 -14.76 15.84 23.99
N ASN A 270 -15.17 14.60 24.28
CA ASN A 270 -14.94 13.94 25.58
C ASN A 270 -14.00 12.73 25.45
N PHE A 271 -12.85 12.87 24.78
CA PHE A 271 -11.88 11.78 24.76
C PHE A 271 -11.19 11.64 26.11
N VAL A 272 -11.15 10.42 26.64
CA VAL A 272 -10.50 10.11 27.92
C VAL A 272 -9.04 9.71 27.69
N ASN A 273 -8.13 10.35 28.42
CA ASN A 273 -6.75 9.91 28.53
C ASN A 273 -6.70 8.69 29.47
N GLU A 274 -6.65 7.49 28.91
CA GLU A 274 -6.28 6.30 29.69
C GLU A 274 -4.78 6.37 30.01
N VAL A 275 -4.45 7.14 31.05
CA VAL A 275 -3.14 7.10 31.66
C VAL A 275 -3.03 5.77 32.39
N SER A 276 -2.36 4.79 31.77
CA SER A 276 -1.94 3.59 32.50
C SER A 276 -1.00 4.04 33.62
N THR A 277 -1.51 3.97 34.85
CA THR A 277 -0.72 4.08 36.09
C THR A 277 0.32 2.97 36.14
#